data_AF-A0AAW2WMU0-F1
#
_entry.id   AF-A0AAW2WMU0-F1
#
_cell.length_a   1.000
_cell.length_b   1.000
_cell.length_c   1.000
_cell.angle_alpha   90.00
_cell.angle_beta   90.00
_cell.angle_gamma   90.00
#
_symmetry.space_group_name_H-M   'P 1'
#
loop_
_entity.id
_entity.type
_entity.pdbx_description
1 polymer ?
#
loop_
_entity_poly.entity_id
_entity_poly.type
_entity_poly.pdbx_seq_one_letter_code
_entity_poly.pdbx_strand_id
1 'polypeptide(L)'
;MNWTILRESLLNMLLGSRKIVYKGLVKDCLSLMCDLSQFTVFSEETSYHKNSSGEQHHEIDYAMALALPEVKKCTCTVLKTLLVMIMELDSSRRIADHQGLTTRADGVRTPVVDIIWMNSFMTMIFFVLFFRLLLKLLQVFDPKWKLEIVVQYFLKYITKYSVQTRRSSGKVSIENLNGVLKCLSNRTSTRSIIKKISTELIQLLLAYAFQAHLLLSYQHVSKGLSDKMEDDKSNSIVEVCKNMISAFTCLRQENP
;
A
#
# COMPACT_ATOMS: atom_id res chain seq x y z
N MET A 1 -10.45 -0.52 -16.67
CA MET A 1 -11.80 -1.04 -16.37
C MET A 1 -12.81 0.08 -16.58
N ASN A 2 -14.03 -0.24 -17.03
CA ASN A 2 -15.08 0.75 -17.23
C ASN A 2 -15.74 1.08 -15.88
N TRP A 3 -15.71 2.37 -15.48
CA TRP A 3 -16.31 2.82 -14.22
C TRP A 3 -17.81 2.55 -14.15
N THR A 4 -18.55 2.65 -15.27
CA THR A 4 -20.00 2.44 -15.25
C THR A 4 -20.37 1.03 -14.79
N ILE A 5 -19.60 0.03 -15.22
CA ILE A 5 -19.78 -1.37 -14.81
C ILE A 5 -19.35 -1.55 -13.35
N LEU A 6 -18.21 -0.98 -12.96
CA LEU A 6 -17.70 -1.12 -11.59
C LEU A 6 -18.58 -0.42 -10.55
N ARG A 7 -19.21 0.69 -10.91
CA ARG A 7 -20.16 1.41 -10.07
C ARG A 7 -21.33 0.52 -9.66
N GLU A 8 -21.80 -0.32 -10.56
CA GLU A 8 -22.93 -1.24 -10.35
C GLU A 8 -22.48 -2.60 -9.80
N SER A 9 -21.19 -2.79 -9.55
CA SER A 9 -20.67 -4.02 -8.97
C SER A 9 -21.20 -4.25 -7.55
N LEU A 10 -21.40 -5.53 -7.19
CA LEU A 10 -21.76 -5.94 -5.83
C LEU A 10 -20.77 -5.38 -4.79
N LEU A 11 -19.48 -5.36 -5.13
CA LEU A 11 -18.45 -4.79 -4.26
C LEU A 11 -18.71 -3.31 -3.98
N ASN A 12 -18.93 -2.48 -5.01
CA ASN A 12 -19.19 -1.06 -4.81
C ASN A 12 -20.50 -0.82 -4.03
N MET A 13 -21.54 -1.60 -4.31
CA MET A 13 -22.81 -1.52 -3.57
C MET A 13 -22.66 -1.90 -2.09
N LEU A 14 -21.91 -2.96 -1.79
CA LEU A 14 -21.64 -3.38 -0.40
C LEU A 14 -20.86 -2.30 0.35
N LEU A 15 -19.80 -1.77 -0.25
CA LEU A 15 -18.95 -0.76 0.40
C LEU A 15 -19.64 0.59 0.57
N GLY A 16 -20.62 0.91 -0.28
CA GLY A 16 -21.47 2.09 -0.16
C GLY A 16 -22.69 1.89 0.76
N SER A 17 -22.93 0.67 1.24
CA SER A 17 -24.08 0.34 2.07
C SER A 17 -23.97 0.97 3.46
N ARG A 18 -25.04 1.63 3.90
CA ARG A 18 -25.14 2.15 5.28
C ARG A 18 -25.18 1.05 6.35
N LYS A 19 -25.41 -0.20 5.94
CA LYS A 19 -25.41 -1.36 6.86
C LYS A 19 -24.01 -1.80 7.26
N ILE A 20 -22.98 -1.40 6.51
CA ILE A 20 -21.60 -1.79 6.77
C ILE A 20 -20.84 -0.59 7.31
N VAL A 21 -20.22 -0.75 8.48
CA VAL A 21 -19.27 0.23 9.01
C VAL A 21 -17.94 0.02 8.28
N TYR A 22 -17.86 0.49 7.03
CA TYR A 22 -16.77 0.21 6.11
C TYR A 22 -15.38 0.56 6.69
N LYS A 23 -15.25 1.69 7.39
CA LYS A 23 -14.00 2.06 8.06
C LYS A 23 -13.60 1.06 9.16
N GLY A 24 -14.57 0.50 9.89
CA GLY A 24 -14.36 -0.54 10.88
C GLY A 24 -13.92 -1.84 10.21
N LEU A 25 -14.65 -2.28 9.19
CA LEU A 25 -14.33 -3.48 8.41
C LEU A 25 -12.89 -3.47 7.90
N VAL A 26 -12.45 -2.38 7.27
CA VAL A 26 -11.06 -2.28 6.77
C VAL A 26 -10.05 -2.39 7.92
N LYS A 27 -10.32 -1.76 9.07
CA LYS A 27 -9.44 -1.86 10.24
C LYS A 27 -9.37 -3.28 10.79
N ASP A 28 -10.50 -3.96 10.88
CA ASP A 28 -10.57 -5.33 11.38
C ASP A 28 -9.83 -6.28 10.45
N CYS A 29 -9.98 -6.12 9.13
CA CYS A 29 -9.21 -6.87 8.13
C CYS A 29 -7.70 -6.66 8.30
N LEU A 30 -7.26 -5.41 8.47
CA LEU A 30 -5.84 -5.09 8.65
C LEU A 30 -5.29 -5.67 9.96
N SER A 31 -6.04 -5.57 11.06
CA SER A 31 -5.66 -6.14 12.35
C SER A 31 -5.52 -7.65 12.25
N LEU A 32 -6.53 -8.34 11.72
CA LEU A 32 -6.52 -9.79 11.55
C LEU A 32 -5.36 -10.22 10.66
N MET A 33 -5.12 -9.56 9.52
CA MET A 33 -3.97 -9.88 8.67
C MET A 33 -2.63 -9.70 9.41
N CYS A 34 -2.50 -8.66 10.23
CA CYS A 34 -1.31 -8.44 11.04
C CYS A 34 -1.12 -9.54 12.09
N ASP A 35 -2.17 -9.92 12.80
CA ASP A 35 -2.13 -10.98 13.81
C ASP A 35 -1.81 -12.34 13.17
N LEU A 36 -2.41 -12.64 12.02
CA LEU A 36 -2.15 -13.87 11.27
C LEU A 36 -0.72 -13.92 10.70
N SER A 37 -0.18 -12.79 10.27
CA SER A 37 1.21 -12.69 9.77
C SER A 37 2.29 -12.81 10.85
N GLN A 38 1.94 -12.68 12.13
CA GLN A 38 2.88 -12.92 13.23
C GLN A 38 3.19 -14.42 13.38
N PHE A 39 2.25 -15.30 13.03
CA PHE A 39 2.41 -16.75 13.17
C PHE A 39 3.16 -17.41 12.01
N THR A 40 3.21 -16.79 10.83
CA THR A 40 3.92 -17.35 9.68
C THR A 40 5.44 -17.29 9.83
N VAL A 41 5.98 -16.40 10.67
CA VAL A 41 7.43 -16.27 10.92
C VAL A 41 7.93 -17.24 12.00
N PHE A 42 7.07 -17.62 12.96
CA PHE A 42 7.44 -18.58 14.02
C PHE A 42 7.27 -20.05 13.63
N SER A 43 6.69 -20.33 12.47
CA SER A 43 6.41 -21.70 12.03
C SER A 43 7.59 -22.38 11.35
N GLU A 44 8.70 -21.66 11.05
CA GLU A 44 9.90 -22.27 10.45
C GLU A 44 10.88 -22.84 11.49
N GLU A 45 10.72 -22.60 12.80
CA GLU A 45 11.75 -22.95 13.80
C GLU A 45 11.35 -23.81 15.01
N THR A 46 10.11 -24.28 15.16
CA THR A 46 9.78 -25.18 16.29
C THR A 46 9.57 -26.63 15.86
N SER A 47 10.70 -27.26 15.55
CA SER A 47 10.82 -28.71 15.51
C SER A 47 10.82 -29.30 16.93
N TYR A 48 9.88 -30.22 17.19
CA TYR A 48 9.88 -31.26 18.22
C TYR A 48 10.03 -30.88 19.71
N HIS A 49 8.95 -31.09 20.48
CA HIS A 49 9.08 -31.92 21.69
C HIS A 49 7.79 -32.69 21.97
N LYS A 50 7.91 -34.02 21.97
CA LYS A 50 6.88 -35.00 22.35
C LYS A 50 6.92 -35.16 23.87
N ASN A 51 5.77 -35.35 24.53
CA ASN A 51 5.51 -36.48 25.44
C ASN A 51 4.08 -36.49 26.05
N SER A 52 3.51 -37.70 25.95
CA SER A 52 2.51 -38.43 26.78
C SER A 52 1.02 -38.01 26.93
N SER A 53 0.20 -38.96 26.46
CA SER A 53 -1.04 -39.55 27.01
C SER A 53 -2.36 -38.77 26.97
N GLY A 54 -3.28 -39.23 26.09
CA GLY A 54 -4.71 -38.87 26.04
C GLY A 54 -5.36 -39.19 24.68
N GLU A 55 -5.49 -40.47 24.32
CA GLU A 55 -5.67 -41.00 22.94
C GLU A 55 -6.94 -40.63 22.13
N GLN A 56 -7.72 -39.60 22.51
CA GLN A 56 -8.75 -39.03 21.62
C GLN A 56 -8.77 -37.50 21.60
N HIS A 57 -8.60 -36.85 22.75
CA HIS A 57 -8.43 -35.39 22.79
C HIS A 57 -7.13 -34.94 22.12
N HIS A 58 -6.08 -35.76 22.20
CA HIS A 58 -4.76 -35.46 21.66
C HIS A 58 -4.69 -35.57 20.13
N GLU A 59 -5.60 -36.33 19.49
CA GLU A 59 -5.67 -36.48 18.03
C GLU A 59 -6.44 -35.33 17.37
N ILE A 60 -7.53 -34.87 18.00
CA ILE A 60 -8.26 -33.67 17.58
C ILE A 60 -7.38 -32.42 17.75
N ASP A 61 -6.67 -32.30 18.88
CA ASP A 61 -5.73 -31.20 19.10
C ASP A 61 -4.55 -31.23 18.12
N TYR A 62 -4.08 -32.41 17.73
CA TYR A 62 -3.03 -32.56 16.72
C TYR A 62 -3.51 -32.20 15.31
N ALA A 63 -4.70 -32.68 14.92
CA ALA A 63 -5.31 -32.33 13.64
C ALA A 63 -5.61 -30.82 13.54
N MET A 64 -6.09 -30.20 14.63
CA MET A 64 -6.26 -28.76 14.71
C MET A 64 -4.93 -28.00 14.64
N ALA A 65 -3.89 -28.47 15.33
CA ALA A 65 -2.57 -27.87 15.26
C ALA A 65 -1.96 -27.92 13.85
N LEU A 66 -2.25 -28.98 13.08
CA LEU A 66 -1.84 -29.12 11.67
C LEU A 66 -2.68 -28.26 10.71
N ALA A 67 -4.00 -28.15 10.94
CA ALA A 67 -4.90 -27.40 10.06
C ALA A 67 -4.85 -25.88 10.28
N LEU A 68 -4.59 -25.44 11.52
CA LEU A 68 -4.63 -24.03 11.91
C LEU A 68 -3.69 -23.13 11.07
N PRO A 69 -2.43 -23.51 10.78
CA PRO A 69 -1.55 -22.70 9.92
C PRO A 69 -2.13 -22.47 8.52
N GLU A 70 -2.71 -23.51 7.89
CA GLU A 70 -3.29 -23.40 6.55
C GLU A 70 -4.56 -22.55 6.57
N VAL A 71 -5.41 -22.71 7.59
CA VAL A 71 -6.60 -21.86 7.78
C VAL A 71 -6.20 -20.39 7.97
N LYS A 72 -5.17 -20.11 8.77
CA LYS A 72 -4.63 -18.75 8.98
C LYS A 72 -4.12 -18.15 7.66
N LYS A 73 -3.34 -18.92 6.89
CA LYS A 73 -2.80 -18.53 5.58
C LYS A 73 -3.90 -18.25 4.56
N CYS A 74 -4.89 -19.15 4.46
CA CYS A 74 -6.04 -19.00 3.58
C CYS A 74 -6.85 -17.75 3.95
N THR A 75 -7.14 -17.55 5.24
CA THR A 75 -7.84 -16.36 5.75
C THR A 75 -7.10 -15.07 5.38
N CYS A 76 -5.78 -15.02 5.61
CA CYS A 76 -4.96 -13.88 5.23
C CYS A 76 -5.00 -13.61 3.71
N THR A 77 -5.00 -14.67 2.90
CA THR A 77 -5.08 -14.57 1.43
C THR A 77 -6.43 -14.02 0.97
N VAL A 78 -7.53 -14.48 1.56
CA VAL A 78 -8.88 -13.98 1.25
C VAL A 78 -9.02 -12.51 1.64
N LEU A 79 -8.56 -12.12 2.84
CA LEU A 79 -8.58 -10.73 3.30
C LEU A 79 -7.70 -9.83 2.43
N LYS A 80 -6.49 -10.28 2.05
CA LYS A 80 -5.62 -9.58 1.08
C LYS A 80 -6.36 -9.35 -0.23
N THR A 81 -6.99 -10.40 -0.78
CA THR A 81 -7.70 -10.35 -2.05
C THR A 81 -8.86 -9.37 -1.99
N LEU A 82 -9.63 -9.38 -0.91
CA LEU A 82 -10.70 -8.41 -0.67
C LEU A 82 -10.16 -6.98 -0.67
N LEU A 83 -9.11 -6.69 0.10
CA LEU A 83 -8.52 -5.34 0.15
C LEU A 83 -7.98 -4.90 -1.21
N VAL A 84 -7.32 -5.80 -1.97
CA VAL A 84 -6.85 -5.53 -3.33
C VAL A 84 -8.02 -5.16 -4.25
N MET A 85 -9.12 -5.92 -4.24
CA MET A 85 -10.29 -5.60 -5.05
C MET A 85 -10.87 -4.22 -4.70
N ILE A 86 -10.90 -3.87 -3.41
CA ILE A 86 -11.36 -2.53 -2.98
C ILE A 86 -10.40 -1.44 -3.47
N MET A 87 -9.09 -1.67 -3.40
CA MET A 87 -8.08 -0.72 -3.90
C MET A 87 -8.13 -0.56 -5.43
N GLU A 88 -8.44 -1.63 -6.18
CA GLU A 88 -8.70 -1.57 -7.63
C GLU A 88 -9.92 -0.72 -7.96
N LEU A 89 -10.97 -0.88 -7.17
CA LEU A 89 -12.17 -0.06 -7.27
C LEU A 89 -11.86 1.42 -6.96
N ASP A 90 -11.09 1.70 -5.91
CA ASP A 90 -10.63 3.05 -5.56
C ASP A 90 -9.83 3.70 -6.68
N SER A 91 -8.88 2.96 -7.27
CA SER A 91 -8.06 3.45 -8.38
C SER A 91 -8.90 3.72 -9.62
N SER A 92 -9.80 2.81 -9.97
CA SER A 92 -10.71 2.97 -11.12
C SER A 92 -11.63 4.17 -10.94
N ARG A 93 -12.15 4.36 -9.73
CA ARG A 93 -12.97 5.53 -9.37
C ARG A 93 -12.18 6.83 -9.54
N ARG A 94 -10.97 6.89 -9.01
CA ARG A 94 -10.10 8.07 -9.09
C ARG A 94 -9.75 8.43 -10.54
N ILE A 95 -9.50 7.44 -11.39
CA ILE A 95 -9.28 7.66 -12.82
C ILE A 95 -10.54 8.25 -13.47
N ALA A 96 -11.72 7.69 -13.16
CA ALA A 96 -13.00 8.19 -13.66
C ALA A 96 -13.30 9.60 -13.16
N ASP A 97 -13.00 9.91 -11.89
CA ASP A 97 -13.12 11.26 -11.31
C ASP A 97 -12.26 12.25 -12.10
N HIS A 98 -11.01 11.87 -12.45
CA HIS A 98 -10.12 12.72 -13.24
C HIS A 98 -10.63 12.96 -14.67
N GLN A 99 -11.38 12.01 -15.21
CA GLN A 99 -11.98 12.08 -16.55
C GLN A 99 -13.38 12.72 -16.54
N GLY A 100 -13.90 13.12 -15.38
CA GLY A 100 -15.25 13.67 -15.24
C GLY A 100 -16.36 12.63 -15.49
N LEU A 101 -16.07 11.35 -15.36
CA LEU A 101 -16.99 10.22 -15.59
C LEU A 101 -17.75 9.78 -14.32
N THR A 102 -17.50 10.45 -13.20
CA THR A 102 -18.22 10.23 -11.94
C THR A 102 -19.29 11.29 -11.74
N THR A 103 -20.27 10.94 -10.93
CA THR A 103 -21.48 11.70 -10.65
C THR A 103 -21.67 11.82 -9.14
N ARG A 104 -22.56 12.72 -8.69
CA ARG A 104 -22.90 12.85 -7.26
C ARG A 104 -23.51 11.56 -6.68
N ALA A 105 -24.12 10.73 -7.52
CA ALA A 105 -24.71 9.46 -7.10
C ALA A 105 -23.64 8.43 -6.69
N ASP A 106 -22.38 8.63 -7.09
CA ASP A 106 -21.27 7.75 -6.71
C ASP A 106 -20.84 7.93 -5.23
N GLY A 107 -21.46 8.86 -4.49
CA GLY A 107 -21.21 9.12 -3.08
C GLY A 107 -19.80 9.65 -2.81
N VAL A 108 -19.38 9.78 -1.54
CA VAL A 108 -17.97 10.03 -1.19
C VAL A 108 -17.57 8.93 -0.21
N ARG A 109 -16.64 8.06 -0.63
CA ARG A 109 -16.07 7.01 0.22
C ARG A 109 -14.60 7.30 0.45
N THR A 110 -14.12 7.13 1.68
CA THR A 110 -12.69 7.18 1.98
C THR A 110 -11.98 6.00 1.33
N PRO A 111 -10.99 6.20 0.46
CA PRO A 111 -10.19 5.12 -0.10
C PRO A 111 -9.57 4.23 0.99
N VAL A 112 -9.35 2.94 0.70
CA VAL A 112 -8.68 2.00 1.63
C VAL A 112 -7.32 2.54 2.03
N VAL A 113 -6.58 3.07 1.05
CA VAL A 113 -5.25 3.66 1.27
C VAL A 113 -5.33 4.77 2.32
N ASP A 114 -6.34 5.64 2.22
CA ASP A 114 -6.53 6.69 3.21
C ASP A 114 -6.89 6.11 4.58
N ILE A 115 -7.71 5.05 4.65
CA ILE A 115 -8.05 4.40 5.93
C ILE A 115 -6.83 3.76 6.60
N ILE A 116 -5.95 3.11 5.82
CA ILE A 116 -4.65 2.60 6.29
C ILE A 116 -3.86 3.74 6.98
N TRP A 117 -4.01 4.98 6.50
CA TRP A 117 -3.28 6.14 6.99
C TRP A 117 -4.07 7.09 7.94
N MET A 118 -5.39 6.94 8.12
CA MET A 118 -6.29 7.95 8.72
C MET A 118 -6.86 7.55 10.10
N ASN A 119 -6.02 7.63 11.12
CA ASN A 119 -6.32 7.62 12.57
C ASN A 119 -6.27 6.29 13.34
N SER A 120 -5.55 6.41 14.47
CA SER A 120 -5.55 5.60 15.70
C SER A 120 -4.71 4.32 15.75
N PHE A 121 -3.62 4.28 15.01
CA PHE A 121 -2.51 3.34 15.23
C PHE A 121 -1.25 4.08 15.71
N MET A 122 -1.42 5.30 16.22
CA MET A 122 -0.37 6.31 16.43
C MET A 122 -0.35 6.77 17.90
N THR A 123 -0.26 5.85 18.84
CA THR A 123 0.37 6.14 20.13
C THR A 123 1.87 5.86 19.99
N MET A 124 2.73 6.62 20.65
CA MET A 124 4.20 6.57 20.51
C MET A 124 4.82 5.16 20.63
N ILE A 125 4.21 4.26 21.40
CA ILE A 125 4.60 2.84 21.54
C ILE A 125 4.22 2.01 20.30
N PHE A 126 3.14 2.40 19.63
CA PHE A 126 2.67 1.84 18.38
C PHE A 126 3.44 2.36 17.17
N PHE A 127 4.31 3.37 17.23
CA PHE A 127 5.08 3.78 16.04
C PHE A 127 6.03 2.67 15.59
N VAL A 128 6.77 2.04 16.53
CA VAL A 128 7.65 0.89 16.22
C VAL A 128 6.83 -0.35 15.82
N LEU A 129 5.71 -0.59 16.49
CA LEU A 129 4.81 -1.68 16.16
C LEU A 129 4.12 -1.45 14.80
N PHE A 130 3.67 -0.23 14.52
CA PHE A 130 3.08 0.20 13.26
C PHE A 130 4.09 0.14 12.14
N PHE A 131 5.35 0.52 12.36
CA PHE A 131 6.40 0.26 11.39
C PHE A 131 6.49 -1.23 11.11
N ARG A 132 6.60 -2.09 12.13
CA ARG A 132 6.61 -3.56 11.96
C ARG A 132 5.33 -4.11 11.33
N LEU A 133 4.17 -3.56 11.63
CA LEU A 133 2.86 -3.99 11.10
C LEU A 133 2.67 -3.49 9.67
N LEU A 134 3.03 -2.25 9.36
CA LEU A 134 3.08 -1.67 8.02
C LEU A 134 4.08 -2.42 7.15
N LEU A 135 5.24 -2.79 7.70
CA LEU A 135 6.24 -3.64 7.05
C LEU A 135 5.66 -5.00 6.68
N LYS A 136 4.99 -5.68 7.61
CA LYS A 136 4.33 -6.97 7.38
C LYS A 136 3.15 -6.85 6.41
N LEU A 137 2.34 -5.80 6.56
CA LEU A 137 1.22 -5.53 5.68
C LEU A 137 1.69 -5.26 4.25
N LEU A 138 2.70 -4.40 4.08
CA LEU A 138 3.36 -4.16 2.80
C LEU A 138 4.01 -5.43 2.27
N GLN A 139 4.58 -6.31 3.10
CA GLN A 139 5.09 -7.60 2.63
C GLN A 139 4.00 -8.46 1.99
N VAL A 140 2.78 -8.47 2.56
CA VAL A 140 1.66 -9.27 2.08
C VAL A 140 1.14 -8.80 0.72
N PHE A 141 1.16 -7.49 0.41
CA PHE A 141 0.64 -6.97 -0.85
C PHE A 141 1.53 -7.28 -2.07
N ASP A 142 0.99 -7.14 -3.28
CA ASP A 142 1.78 -7.27 -4.50
C ASP A 142 2.59 -5.99 -4.76
N PRO A 143 3.72 -6.05 -5.48
CA PRO A 143 4.59 -4.89 -5.71
C PRO A 143 3.86 -3.64 -6.23
N LYS A 144 2.88 -3.82 -7.11
CA LYS A 144 2.02 -2.74 -7.63
C LYS A 144 1.33 -1.97 -6.50
N TRP A 145 0.70 -2.69 -5.57
CA TRP A 145 -0.05 -2.09 -4.47
C TRP A 145 0.86 -1.52 -3.39
N LYS A 146 2.02 -2.15 -3.14
CA LYS A 146 3.05 -1.57 -2.27
C LYS A 146 3.45 -0.18 -2.75
N LEU A 147 3.77 -0.07 -4.04
CA LEU A 147 4.18 1.18 -4.65
C LEU A 147 3.07 2.23 -4.57
N GLU A 148 1.83 1.86 -4.91
CA GLU A 148 0.68 2.76 -4.84
C GLU A 148 0.44 3.27 -3.42
N ILE A 149 0.44 2.39 -2.41
CA ILE A 149 0.25 2.76 -0.99
C ILE A 149 1.30 3.79 -0.56
N VAL A 150 2.56 3.55 -0.92
CA VAL A 150 3.68 4.45 -0.57
C VAL A 150 3.56 5.80 -1.29
N VAL A 151 3.27 5.80 -2.59
CA VAL A 151 3.12 7.06 -3.37
C VAL A 151 1.96 7.89 -2.82
N GLN A 152 0.81 7.29 -2.55
CA GLN A 152 -0.34 7.99 -1.97
C GLN A 152 -0.04 8.54 -0.57
N TYR A 153 0.75 7.81 0.23
CA TYR A 153 1.19 8.33 1.52
C TYR A 153 2.00 9.62 1.37
N PHE A 154 3.01 9.63 0.50
CA PHE A 154 3.79 10.84 0.25
C PHE A 154 2.92 11.98 -0.27
N LEU A 155 1.99 11.69 -1.19
CA LEU A 155 1.05 12.68 -1.72
C LEU A 155 0.17 13.34 -0.66
N LYS A 156 -0.09 12.68 0.47
CA LYS A 156 -0.81 13.26 1.61
C LYS A 156 0.00 14.37 2.31
N TYR A 157 1.32 14.23 2.36
CA TYR A 157 2.21 15.14 3.11
C TYR A 157 2.92 16.16 2.21
N ILE A 158 3.09 15.84 0.93
CA ILE A 158 3.44 16.80 -0.10
C ILE A 158 2.24 17.74 -0.21
N THR A 159 2.41 18.98 0.26
CA THR A 159 1.41 20.03 0.06
C THR A 159 1.13 20.13 -1.44
N LYS A 160 -0.07 19.72 -1.86
CA LYS A 160 -0.61 20.20 -3.13
C LYS A 160 -0.51 21.72 -3.06
N TYR A 161 0.07 22.35 -4.07
CA TYR A 161 -0.17 23.77 -4.33
C TYR A 161 -1.67 23.91 -4.67
N SER A 162 -2.54 23.82 -3.66
CA SER A 162 -3.99 23.79 -3.81
C SER A 162 -4.54 25.21 -3.71
N VAL A 163 -4.09 26.08 -4.62
CA VAL A 163 -4.91 27.19 -5.09
C VAL A 163 -4.83 27.16 -6.61
N GLN A 164 -5.66 26.29 -7.20
CA GLN A 164 -5.85 26.26 -8.64
C GLN A 164 -6.81 27.39 -9.00
N THR A 165 -6.28 28.61 -9.18
CA THR A 165 -6.98 29.59 -10.02
C THR A 165 -6.88 29.13 -11.47
N ARG A 166 -7.93 29.41 -12.23
CA ARG A 166 -8.36 28.82 -13.51
C ARG A 166 -7.34 28.84 -14.69
N ARG A 167 -6.09 29.27 -14.50
CA ARG A 167 -5.06 29.34 -15.55
C ARG A 167 -3.65 29.22 -14.98
N SER A 168 -3.05 28.03 -15.01
CA SER A 168 -1.61 27.88 -15.26
C SER A 168 -1.25 26.47 -15.73
N SER A 169 -0.56 26.42 -16.87
CA SER A 169 0.03 25.25 -17.50
C SER A 169 1.35 24.91 -16.79
N GLY A 170 1.35 23.86 -15.98
CA GLY A 170 2.53 23.41 -15.26
C GLY A 170 2.23 22.24 -14.34
N LYS A 171 1.50 21.23 -14.83
CA LYS A 171 1.15 20.05 -14.05
C LYS A 171 2.42 19.20 -13.91
N VAL A 172 3.16 19.36 -12.80
CA VAL A 172 4.07 18.29 -12.37
C VAL A 172 3.17 17.10 -12.03
N SER A 173 3.27 16.02 -12.78
CA SER A 173 2.57 14.77 -12.50
C SER A 173 3.16 14.15 -11.24
N ILE A 174 2.73 14.64 -10.07
CA ILE A 174 3.11 14.08 -8.75
C ILE A 174 2.44 12.69 -8.55
N GLU A 175 1.61 12.25 -9.48
CA GLU A 175 0.79 11.04 -9.40
C GLU A 175 1.61 9.73 -9.40
N ASN A 176 2.95 9.79 -9.57
CA ASN A 176 3.82 8.61 -9.59
C ASN A 176 5.08 8.77 -8.73
N LEU A 177 5.84 7.67 -8.57
CA LEU A 177 7.07 7.63 -7.79
C LEU A 177 8.07 8.72 -8.21
N ASN A 178 8.22 8.97 -9.51
CA ASN A 178 9.14 9.99 -10.01
C ASN A 178 8.73 11.40 -9.58
N GLY A 179 7.43 11.69 -9.53
CA GLY A 179 6.90 12.92 -8.95
C GLY A 179 7.25 13.09 -7.47
N VAL A 180 7.12 12.01 -6.68
CA VAL A 180 7.53 11.99 -5.26
C VAL A 180 9.03 12.22 -5.11
N LEU A 181 9.87 11.54 -5.90
CA LEU A 181 11.33 11.68 -5.84
C LEU A 181 11.80 13.07 -6.25
N LYS A 182 11.18 13.68 -7.26
CA LYS A 182 11.43 15.07 -7.64
C LYS A 182 11.09 16.04 -6.51
N CYS A 183 10.01 15.79 -5.78
CA CYS A 183 9.64 16.58 -4.60
C CYS A 183 10.65 16.42 -3.46
N LEU A 184 11.14 15.21 -3.20
CA LEU A 184 12.16 14.93 -2.18
C LEU A 184 13.59 15.32 -2.62
N SER A 185 13.78 15.70 -3.88
CA SER A 185 15.05 16.25 -4.38
C SER A 185 15.16 17.75 -4.20
N ASN A 186 14.07 18.44 -3.83
CA ASN A 186 14.08 19.87 -3.53
C ASN A 186 14.17 20.08 -2.02
N ARG A 187 15.17 20.86 -1.57
CA ARG A 187 15.43 21.12 -0.15
C ARG A 187 14.24 21.68 0.61
N THR A 188 13.51 22.64 0.02
CA THR A 188 12.39 23.31 0.69
C THR A 188 11.22 22.37 0.96
N SER A 189 10.82 21.57 -0.03
CA SER A 189 9.79 20.55 0.12
C SER A 189 10.25 19.42 1.03
N THR A 190 11.50 18.96 0.88
CA THR A 190 12.08 17.90 1.71
C THR A 190 12.04 18.26 3.18
N ARG A 191 12.49 19.47 3.53
CA ARG A 191 12.43 20.00 4.90
C ARG A 191 11.00 20.06 5.44
N SER A 192 10.03 20.44 4.60
CA SER A 192 8.61 20.46 4.98
C SER A 192 8.05 19.06 5.24
N ILE A 193 8.45 18.08 4.43
CA ILE A 193 8.00 16.69 4.56
C ILE A 193 8.65 16.02 5.79
N ILE A 194 9.96 16.21 6.01
CA ILE A 194 10.67 15.72 7.21
C ILE A 194 9.96 16.17 8.49
N LYS A 195 9.57 17.44 8.57
CA LYS A 195 8.81 17.99 9.71
C LYS A 195 7.49 17.29 9.98
N LYS A 196 6.90 16.59 8.99
CA LYS A 196 5.59 15.94 9.10
C LYS A 196 5.67 14.43 9.36
N ILE A 197 6.65 13.73 8.78
CA ILE A 197 6.70 12.26 8.79
C ILE A 197 8.02 11.64 9.25
N SER A 198 8.98 12.43 9.77
CA SER A 198 10.33 11.97 10.17
C SER A 198 11.18 11.43 9.02
N THR A 199 12.50 11.50 9.16
CA THR A 199 13.44 11.11 8.10
C THR A 199 13.50 9.59 7.94
N GLU A 200 13.45 8.85 9.05
CA GLU A 200 13.53 7.40 9.09
C GLU A 200 12.36 6.76 8.33
N LEU A 201 11.14 7.30 8.51
CA LEU A 201 9.97 6.83 7.78
C LEU A 201 10.12 7.09 6.29
N ILE A 202 10.60 8.27 5.90
CA ILE A 202 10.80 8.62 4.50
C ILE A 202 11.78 7.65 3.84
N GLN A 203 12.94 7.42 4.46
CA GLN A 203 13.96 6.50 3.95
C GLN A 203 13.42 5.08 3.79
N LEU A 204 12.68 4.59 4.79
CA LEU A 204 12.08 3.26 4.76
C LEU A 204 11.04 3.12 3.65
N LEU A 205 10.11 4.07 3.55
CA LEU A 205 9.09 4.08 2.50
C LEU A 205 9.71 4.14 1.11
N LEU A 206 10.76 4.95 0.93
CA LEU A 206 11.51 5.00 -0.32
C LEU A 206 12.17 3.66 -0.66
N ALA A 207 12.74 2.96 0.33
CA ALA A 207 13.32 1.64 0.11
C ALA A 207 12.25 0.63 -0.38
N TYR A 208 11.06 0.61 0.22
CA TYR A 208 9.96 -0.24 -0.23
C TYR A 208 9.42 0.14 -1.60
N ALA A 209 9.27 1.43 -1.88
CA ALA A 209 8.85 1.91 -3.19
C ALA A 209 9.87 1.50 -4.26
N PHE A 210 11.16 1.61 -3.96
CA PHE A 210 12.22 1.21 -4.89
C PHE A 210 12.26 -0.30 -5.10
N GLN A 211 12.17 -1.10 -4.04
CA GLN A 211 12.08 -2.56 -4.14
C GLN A 211 10.87 -2.99 -4.98
N ALA A 212 9.70 -2.40 -4.73
CA ALA A 212 8.49 -2.67 -5.48
C ALA A 212 8.63 -2.28 -6.96
N HIS A 213 9.22 -1.11 -7.23
CA HIS A 213 9.48 -0.62 -8.58
C HIS A 213 10.44 -1.53 -9.36
N LEU A 214 11.51 -2.02 -8.71
CA LEU A 214 12.42 -2.99 -9.32
C LEU A 214 11.68 -4.29 -9.68
N LEU A 215 10.89 -4.85 -8.75
CA LEU A 215 10.15 -6.09 -9.00
C LEU A 215 9.17 -5.95 -10.18
N LEU A 216 8.46 -4.82 -10.27
CA LEU A 216 7.57 -4.52 -11.39
C LEU A 216 8.34 -4.41 -12.72
N SER A 217 9.51 -3.76 -12.68
CA SER A 217 10.35 -3.59 -13.87
C SER A 217 10.89 -4.94 -14.38
N TYR A 218 11.34 -5.82 -13.47
CA TYR A 218 11.77 -7.18 -13.83
C TYR A 218 10.62 -8.03 -14.38
N GLN A 219 9.43 -7.94 -13.80
CA GLN A 219 8.24 -8.66 -14.30
C GLN A 219 7.84 -8.20 -15.70
N HIS A 220 7.99 -6.91 -16.03
CA HIS A 220 7.76 -6.40 -17.37
C HIS A 220 8.77 -6.92 -18.40
N VAL A 221 10.05 -7.04 -18.02
CA VAL A 221 11.11 -7.58 -18.88
C VAL A 221 10.92 -9.10 -19.10
N SER A 222 10.53 -9.84 -18.05
CA SER A 222 10.32 -11.28 -18.09
C SER A 222 9.10 -11.71 -18.93
N LYS A 223 8.08 -10.85 -19.09
CA LYS A 223 6.83 -11.19 -19.78
C LYS A 223 6.86 -10.95 -21.30
N GLY A 224 8.01 -10.61 -21.87
CA GLY A 224 8.26 -10.70 -23.31
C GLY A 224 7.31 -9.90 -24.20
N LEU A 225 6.83 -8.71 -23.76
CA LEU A 225 6.22 -7.76 -24.69
C LEU A 225 7.32 -6.84 -25.25
N SER A 226 8.16 -7.42 -26.10
CA SER A 226 8.86 -6.65 -27.12
C SER A 226 7.84 -6.25 -28.18
N ASP A 227 8.03 -5.05 -28.72
CA ASP A 227 7.36 -4.47 -29.89
C ASP A 227 6.13 -3.61 -29.59
N LYS A 228 6.42 -2.38 -29.15
CA LYS A 228 6.14 -1.18 -29.97
C LYS A 228 7.08 -0.04 -29.55
N MET A 229 7.84 0.43 -30.52
CA MET A 229 8.75 1.57 -30.41
C MET A 229 8.01 2.88 -30.08
N GLU A 230 8.74 3.73 -29.36
CA GLU A 230 8.63 5.20 -29.35
C GLU A 230 7.29 5.78 -28.90
N ASP A 231 7.16 6.04 -27.59
CA ASP A 231 7.04 7.40 -27.02
C ASP A 231 6.67 7.35 -25.53
N ASP A 232 7.49 6.71 -24.69
CA ASP A 232 7.32 6.85 -23.24
C ASP A 232 8.68 6.82 -22.54
N LYS A 233 9.37 7.97 -22.60
CA LYS A 233 10.57 8.29 -21.82
C LYS A 233 10.28 8.39 -20.31
N SER A 234 9.14 7.87 -19.85
CA SER A 234 8.71 7.94 -18.46
C SER A 234 9.21 6.70 -17.70
N ASN A 235 10.29 6.93 -16.95
CA ASN A 235 10.78 6.07 -15.86
C ASN A 235 11.69 4.90 -16.26
N SER A 236 12.77 5.16 -17.00
CA SER A 236 13.87 4.19 -17.05
C SER A 236 14.38 3.92 -15.63
N ILE A 237 14.75 2.66 -15.32
CA ILE A 237 15.33 2.28 -14.00
C ILE A 237 16.50 3.21 -13.65
N VAL A 238 17.30 3.59 -14.64
CA VAL A 238 18.43 4.53 -14.50
C VAL A 238 17.97 5.91 -14.01
N GLU A 239 16.89 6.45 -14.56
CA GLU A 239 16.32 7.73 -14.12
C GLU A 239 15.80 7.63 -12.68
N VAL A 240 15.11 6.55 -12.34
CA VAL A 240 14.63 6.33 -10.96
C VAL A 240 15.79 6.22 -9.99
N CYS A 241 16.87 5.50 -10.33
CA CYS A 241 18.08 5.43 -9.52
C CYS A 241 18.71 6.82 -9.30
N LYS A 242 18.82 7.64 -10.35
CA LYS A 242 19.33 9.03 -10.22
C LYS A 242 18.44 9.86 -9.29
N ASN A 243 17.13 9.76 -9.45
CA ASN A 243 16.16 10.48 -8.62
C ASN A 243 16.19 9.99 -7.16
N MET A 244 16.40 8.70 -6.91
CA MET A 244 16.60 8.13 -5.56
C MET A 244 17.86 8.69 -4.91
N ILE A 245 19.00 8.69 -5.61
CA ILE A 245 20.27 9.22 -5.10
C ILE A 245 20.10 10.71 -4.74
N SER A 246 19.47 11.48 -5.63
CA SER A 246 19.18 12.89 -5.41
C SER A 246 18.31 13.11 -4.16
N ALA A 247 17.22 12.34 -4.01
CA ALA A 247 16.33 12.42 -2.85
C ALA A 247 17.06 12.09 -1.54
N PHE A 248 17.84 10.99 -1.49
CA PHE A 248 18.60 10.63 -0.29
C PHE A 248 19.70 11.64 0.05
N THR A 249 20.35 12.21 -0.96
CA THR A 249 21.36 13.26 -0.75
C THR A 249 20.72 14.50 -0.12
N CYS A 250 19.53 14.89 -0.59
CA CYS A 250 18.76 16.00 -0.02
C CYS A 250 18.32 15.70 1.43
N LEU A 251 17.81 14.49 1.69
CA LEU A 251 17.42 14.05 3.04
C LEU A 251 18.61 14.12 4.02
N ARG A 252 19.80 13.67 3.60
CA ARG A 252 21.02 13.72 4.41
C ARG A 252 21.46 15.15 4.72
N GLN A 253 21.24 16.09 3.80
CA GLN A 253 21.61 17.50 4.00
C GLN A 253 20.66 18.25 4.96
N GLU A 254 19.40 17.82 5.05
CA GLU A 254 18.37 18.47 5.88
C GLU A 254 18.20 17.82 7.26
N ASN A 255 18.84 16.67 7.52
CA ASN A 255 18.84 15.97 8.80
C ASN A 255 20.27 15.53 9.16
N PRO A 256 21.13 16.45 9.66
CA PRO A 256 22.54 16.19 9.93
C PRO A 256 22.77 15.19 11.06
#